data_AF-A0A8J4CEW2-F1
#
_entry.id   AF-A0A8J4CEW2-F1
#
_cell.length_a   1.000
_cell.length_b   1.000
_cell.length_c   1.000
_cell.angle_alpha   90.00
_cell.angle_beta   90.00
_cell.angle_gamma   90.00
#
_symmetry.space_group_name_H-M   'P 1'
#
loop_
_entity.id
_entity.type
_entity.pdbx_description
1 polymer ?
#
loop_
_entity_poly.entity_id
_entity_poly.type
_entity_poly.pdbx_seq_one_letter_code
_entity_poly.pdbx_strand_id
1 'polypeptide(L)'
;MSTTNIIRSLAEQSEALSKDLDSFSDRAFELQRLAKALQERAGKKYADQAVQVETTLVGAPAYHLERAKRLAAFSFLPFDRKVNWRKLRALNVDRVISETDTRSLLEMYGEVAYADLEKESVYDLTESNLVKMVRVMQLLLQHQQFQLEQGLGVQQQLMEEQVSTLGVLQMIPHLDIKDVGEGLNKLQGEFFKVADADMDAMFAQVRTEERTGARDTLANNVDQIKQVLDKRVFGGTQAPAGGTTSATATVAATAAESVPRAQRQPQPQQQRCPM
;
A
#
# COMPACT_ATOMS: atom_id res chain seq x y z
N MET A 1 -8.69 7.49 40.46
CA MET A 1 -10.08 7.74 39.99
C MET A 1 -10.70 6.40 39.68
N SER A 2 -11.85 6.07 40.27
CA SER A 2 -12.46 4.74 40.16
C SER A 2 -13.06 4.54 38.76
N THR A 3 -12.75 3.41 38.12
CA THR A 3 -13.27 3.00 36.80
C THR A 3 -14.80 3.01 36.73
N THR A 4 -15.46 2.78 37.86
CA THR A 4 -16.92 2.85 38.00
C THR A 4 -17.50 4.24 37.76
N ASN A 5 -16.78 5.31 38.06
CA ASN A 5 -17.26 6.68 37.83
C ASN A 5 -17.17 7.08 36.35
N ILE A 6 -16.17 6.56 35.63
CA ILE A 6 -15.98 6.79 34.19
C ILE A 6 -17.09 6.08 33.40
N ILE A 7 -17.39 4.82 33.77
CA ILE A 7 -18.47 4.05 33.13
C ILE A 7 -19.83 4.74 33.32
N ARG A 8 -20.09 5.29 34.51
CA ARG A 8 -21.33 6.02 34.78
C ARG A 8 -21.43 7.31 33.97
N SER A 9 -20.36 8.12 33.89
CA SER A 9 -20.38 9.34 33.08
C SER A 9 -20.54 9.06 31.58
N LEU A 10 -20.00 7.94 31.09
CA LEU A 10 -20.11 7.56 29.68
C LEU A 10 -21.53 7.10 29.33
N ALA A 11 -22.20 6.39 30.25
CA ALA A 11 -23.60 5.99 30.10
C ALA A 11 -24.56 7.19 30.15
N GLU A 12 -24.31 8.17 31.02
CA GLU A 12 -25.09 9.41 31.07
C GLU A 12 -24.91 10.24 29.79
N GLN A 13 -23.69 10.28 29.23
CA GLN A 13 -23.40 10.95 27.96
C GLN A 13 -24.02 10.23 26.76
N SER A 14 -24.04 8.88 26.74
CA SER A 14 -24.67 8.13 25.65
C SER A 14 -26.20 8.28 25.66
N GLU A 15 -26.81 8.33 26.85
CA GLU A 15 -28.26 8.55 26.99
C GLU A 15 -28.66 9.97 26.57
N ALA A 16 -27.86 10.98 26.94
CA ALA A 16 -28.07 12.36 26.48
C ALA A 16 -27.95 12.47 24.95
N LEU A 17 -26.92 11.86 24.36
CA LEU A 17 -26.73 11.84 22.90
C LEU A 17 -27.86 11.11 22.18
N SER A 18 -28.41 10.03 22.75
CA SER A 18 -29.55 9.31 22.18
C SER A 18 -30.82 10.19 22.15
N LYS A 19 -31.10 10.93 23.22
CA LYS A 19 -32.24 11.85 23.29
C LYS A 19 -32.10 13.01 22.31
N ASP A 20 -30.88 13.53 22.14
CA ASP A 20 -30.61 14.58 21.16
C ASP A 20 -30.78 14.04 19.72
N LEU A 21 -30.30 12.83 19.44
CA LEU A 21 -30.49 12.14 18.15
C LEU A 21 -31.97 11.92 17.81
N ASP A 22 -32.77 11.49 18.78
CA ASP A 22 -34.21 11.32 18.60
C ASP A 22 -34.88 12.68 18.32
N SER A 23 -34.51 13.73 19.04
CA SER A 23 -34.99 15.10 18.80
C SER A 23 -34.59 15.64 17.42
N PHE A 24 -33.38 15.33 16.94
CA PHE A 24 -32.95 15.68 15.58
C PHE A 24 -33.74 14.92 14.52
N SER A 25 -34.07 13.64 14.78
CA SER A 25 -34.88 12.84 13.87
C SER A 25 -36.30 13.38 13.74
N ASP A 26 -36.94 13.75 14.85
CA ASP A 26 -38.28 14.35 14.86
C ASP A 26 -38.29 15.69 14.11
N ARG A 27 -37.26 16.52 14.33
CA ARG A 27 -37.12 17.80 13.64
C ARG A 27 -36.85 17.63 12.14
N ALA A 28 -36.09 16.61 11.74
CA ALA A 28 -35.87 16.27 10.34
C ALA A 28 -37.17 15.79 9.66
N PHE A 29 -38.00 15.01 10.36
CA PHE A 29 -39.30 14.59 9.87
C PHE A 29 -40.27 15.76 9.70
N GLU A 30 -40.32 16.71 10.65
CA GLU A 30 -41.13 17.92 10.50
C GLU A 30 -40.67 18.78 9.31
N LEU A 31 -39.35 18.94 9.13
CA LEU A 31 -38.79 19.69 8.00
C LEU A 31 -39.12 19.01 6.66
N GLN A 32 -39.05 17.68 6.59
CA GLN A 32 -39.42 16.94 5.39
C GLN A 32 -40.92 17.07 5.07
N ARG A 33 -41.77 17.07 6.10
CA ARG A 33 -43.21 17.29 5.96
C ARG A 33 -43.51 18.71 5.46
N LEU A 34 -42.83 19.73 5.99
CA LEU A 34 -42.97 21.13 5.56
C LEU A 34 -42.44 21.34 4.13
N ALA A 35 -41.30 20.74 3.79
CA ALA A 35 -40.74 20.79 2.44
C ALA A 35 -41.69 20.18 1.40
N LYS A 36 -42.32 19.04 1.73
CA LYS A 36 -43.33 18.41 0.88
C LYS A 36 -44.57 19.29 0.69
N ALA A 37 -45.07 19.88 1.77
CA ALA A 37 -46.21 20.81 1.71
C ALA A 37 -45.90 22.07 0.88
N LEU A 38 -44.67 22.58 0.95
CA LEU A 38 -44.21 23.71 0.12
C LEU A 38 -44.04 23.30 -1.36
N GLN A 39 -43.51 22.11 -1.63
CA GLN A 39 -43.37 21.58 -2.98
C GLN A 39 -44.73 21.40 -3.67
N GLU A 40 -45.74 20.95 -2.93
CA GLU A 40 -47.12 20.80 -3.41
C GLU A 40 -47.80 22.15 -3.69
N ARG A 41 -47.49 23.20 -2.89
CA ARG A 41 -48.11 24.53 -3.04
C ARG A 41 -47.43 25.44 -4.06
N ALA A 42 -46.10 25.41 -4.14
CA ALA A 42 -45.31 26.36 -4.95
C ALA A 42 -44.70 25.72 -6.22
N GLY A 43 -44.78 24.40 -6.37
CA GLY A 43 -44.14 23.66 -7.46
C GLY A 43 -42.64 23.46 -7.25
N LYS A 44 -42.05 22.49 -7.98
CA LYS A 44 -40.67 21.98 -7.79
C LYS A 44 -39.58 23.06 -7.74
N LYS A 45 -39.75 24.19 -8.45
CA LYS A 45 -38.71 25.25 -8.57
C LYS A 45 -38.39 25.96 -7.25
N TYR A 46 -39.33 26.07 -6.32
CA TYR A 46 -39.13 26.84 -5.08
C TYR A 46 -38.68 25.99 -3.89
N ALA A 47 -38.94 24.67 -3.92
CA ALA A 47 -38.44 23.73 -2.91
C ALA A 47 -36.91 23.64 -2.93
N ASP A 48 -36.32 23.56 -4.12
CA ASP A 48 -34.86 23.51 -4.28
C ASP A 48 -34.18 24.83 -3.86
N GLN A 49 -34.87 25.97 -4.06
CA GLN A 49 -34.37 27.28 -3.59
C GLN A 49 -34.50 27.43 -2.07
N ALA A 50 -35.56 26.91 -1.44
CA ALA A 50 -35.73 26.97 0.01
C ALA A 50 -34.68 26.14 0.77
N VAL A 51 -34.33 24.96 0.24
CA VAL A 51 -33.23 24.12 0.78
C VAL A 51 -31.87 24.81 0.66
N GLN A 52 -31.67 25.64 -0.38
CA GLN A 52 -30.48 26.48 -0.52
C GLN A 52 -30.48 27.68 0.44
N VAL A 53 -31.63 28.31 0.71
CA VAL A 53 -31.72 29.53 1.52
C VAL A 53 -31.44 29.30 3.02
N GLU A 54 -31.76 28.14 3.58
CA GLU A 54 -31.42 27.86 4.99
C GLU A 54 -29.91 27.64 5.23
N THR A 55 -29.15 27.24 4.20
CA THR A 55 -27.68 27.17 4.32
C THR A 55 -27.02 28.55 4.38
N THR A 56 -27.68 29.59 3.85
CA THR A 56 -27.23 30.98 3.96
C THR A 56 -27.63 31.66 5.27
N LEU A 57 -28.75 31.26 5.90
CA LEU A 57 -29.23 31.87 7.16
C LEU A 57 -28.48 31.37 8.41
N VAL A 58 -27.85 30.20 8.35
CA VAL A 58 -26.99 29.68 9.45
C VAL A 58 -25.54 30.19 9.34
N GLY A 59 -25.22 31.04 8.37
CA GLY A 59 -23.88 31.66 8.26
C GLY A 59 -22.76 30.65 8.03
N ALA A 60 -23.07 29.44 7.56
CA ALA A 60 -22.07 28.45 7.15
C ALA A 60 -21.70 28.73 5.68
N PRO A 61 -20.57 29.38 5.41
CA PRO A 61 -20.14 29.65 4.03
C PRO A 61 -20.06 28.36 3.21
N ALA A 62 -20.43 28.44 1.94
CA ALA A 62 -20.64 27.32 1.01
C ALA A 62 -19.52 26.26 0.99
N TYR A 63 -18.30 26.62 1.39
CA TYR A 63 -17.18 25.70 1.53
C TYR A 63 -17.39 24.64 2.63
N HIS A 64 -18.20 24.88 3.66
CA HIS A 64 -18.49 23.89 4.70
C HIS A 64 -19.36 22.75 4.21
N LEU A 65 -20.26 23.00 3.25
CA LEU A 65 -21.14 21.99 2.68
C LEU A 65 -20.38 21.07 1.72
N GLU A 66 -19.50 21.63 0.89
CA GLU A 66 -18.56 20.81 0.12
C GLU A 66 -17.62 20.02 1.03
N ARG A 67 -17.12 20.63 2.11
CA ARG A 67 -16.28 19.92 3.09
C ARG A 67 -17.05 18.81 3.78
N ALA A 68 -18.29 19.04 4.19
CA ALA A 68 -19.16 18.02 4.78
C ALA A 68 -19.49 16.91 3.78
N LYS A 69 -19.72 17.23 2.50
CA LYS A 69 -19.87 16.22 1.43
C LYS A 69 -18.58 15.41 1.20
N ARG A 70 -17.40 16.05 1.32
CA ARG A 70 -16.10 15.35 1.25
C ARG A 70 -15.79 14.53 2.50
N LEU A 71 -16.35 14.91 3.65
CA LEU A 71 -16.20 14.21 4.94
C LEU A 71 -17.30 13.17 5.18
N ALA A 72 -18.39 13.21 4.41
CA ALA A 72 -19.43 12.20 4.44
C ALA A 72 -18.81 10.88 3.96
N ALA A 73 -18.84 9.86 4.82
CA ALA A 73 -18.32 8.53 4.51
C ALA A 73 -18.97 7.91 3.26
N PHE A 74 -20.17 8.40 2.89
CA PHE A 74 -20.91 7.94 1.74
C PHE A 74 -21.65 9.10 1.06
N SER A 75 -21.49 9.25 -0.25
CA SER A 75 -22.31 10.17 -1.07
C SER A 75 -22.79 9.45 -2.32
N PHE A 76 -24.09 9.52 -2.58
CA PHE A 76 -24.67 9.01 -3.82
C PHE A 76 -24.33 10.00 -4.94
N LEU A 77 -23.45 9.59 -5.85
CA LEU A 77 -23.27 10.32 -7.10
C LEU A 77 -24.50 10.08 -8.00
N PRO A 78 -25.01 11.12 -8.68
CA PRO A 78 -26.09 10.93 -9.65
C PRO A 78 -25.62 10.01 -10.79
N PHE A 79 -26.45 9.03 -11.13
CA PHE A 79 -26.27 8.12 -12.26
C PHE A 79 -26.76 8.80 -13.53
N ASP A 80 -25.86 9.43 -14.30
CA ASP A 80 -26.22 10.10 -15.56
C ASP A 80 -25.21 9.83 -16.69
N ARG A 81 -24.37 8.81 -16.53
CA ARG A 81 -23.40 8.44 -17.57
C ARG A 81 -24.01 7.46 -18.55
N LYS A 82 -23.74 7.68 -19.83
CA LYS A 82 -24.06 6.74 -20.90
C LYS A 82 -22.99 5.67 -21.01
N VAL A 83 -23.40 4.44 -21.31
CA VAL A 83 -22.49 3.31 -21.57
C VAL A 83 -21.76 3.54 -22.89
N ASN A 84 -20.45 3.35 -22.90
CA ASN A 84 -19.70 3.33 -24.14
C ASN A 84 -19.83 1.96 -24.84
N TRP A 85 -20.94 1.78 -25.56
CA TRP A 85 -21.25 0.53 -26.27
C TRP A 85 -20.19 0.10 -27.30
N ARG A 86 -19.40 1.04 -27.82
CA ARG A 86 -18.28 0.71 -28.72
C ARG A 86 -17.16 0.00 -27.95
N LYS A 87 -16.84 0.50 -26.76
CA LYS A 87 -15.83 -0.09 -25.88
C LYS A 87 -16.28 -1.45 -25.36
N LEU A 88 -17.53 -1.56 -24.90
CA LEU A 88 -18.11 -2.83 -24.45
C LEU A 88 -18.12 -3.91 -25.56
N ARG A 89 -18.42 -3.52 -26.80
CA ARG A 89 -18.40 -4.45 -27.95
C ARG A 89 -16.99 -4.96 -28.26
N ALA A 90 -15.99 -4.07 -28.24
CA ALA A 90 -14.60 -4.41 -28.47
C ALA A 90 -13.98 -5.24 -27.33
N LEU A 91 -14.57 -5.17 -26.13
CA LEU A 91 -14.11 -5.93 -24.97
C LEU A 91 -14.28 -7.44 -25.20
N ASN A 92 -13.17 -8.17 -25.09
CA ASN A 92 -13.15 -9.61 -24.98
C ASN A 92 -12.89 -9.97 -23.51
N VAL A 93 -13.96 -10.32 -22.79
CA VAL A 93 -13.92 -10.57 -21.35
C VAL A 93 -13.00 -11.74 -21.00
N ASP A 94 -13.02 -12.81 -21.79
CA ASP A 94 -12.19 -13.99 -21.54
C ASP A 94 -10.71 -13.67 -21.69
N ARG A 95 -10.37 -12.85 -22.69
CA ARG A 95 -9.00 -12.37 -22.88
C ARG A 95 -8.56 -11.52 -21.67
N VAL A 96 -9.38 -10.58 -21.23
CA VAL A 96 -9.08 -9.72 -20.07
C VAL A 96 -8.85 -10.54 -18.80
N ILE A 97 -9.66 -11.59 -18.59
CA ILE A 97 -9.48 -12.52 -17.46
C ILE A 97 -8.13 -13.27 -17.60
N SER A 98 -7.83 -13.80 -18.78
CA SER A 98 -6.60 -14.59 -19.00
C SER A 98 -5.32 -13.76 -18.91
N GLU A 99 -5.33 -12.54 -19.43
CA GLU A 99 -4.18 -11.63 -19.45
C GLU A 99 -4.05 -10.80 -18.16
N THR A 100 -5.01 -10.92 -17.25
CA THR A 100 -5.06 -10.18 -15.98
C THR A 100 -4.94 -8.65 -16.18
N ASP A 101 -5.60 -8.13 -17.23
CA ASP A 101 -5.61 -6.68 -17.51
C ASP A 101 -6.59 -5.95 -16.57
N THR A 102 -6.10 -5.66 -15.36
CA THR A 102 -6.86 -4.98 -14.31
C THR A 102 -7.25 -3.55 -14.68
N ARG A 103 -6.46 -2.88 -15.53
CA ARG A 103 -6.72 -1.49 -15.90
C ARG A 103 -7.95 -1.37 -16.77
N SER A 104 -8.01 -2.16 -17.84
CA SER A 104 -9.18 -2.17 -18.74
C SER A 104 -10.44 -2.60 -18.01
N LEU A 105 -10.32 -3.56 -17.08
CA LEU A 105 -11.42 -4.04 -16.24
C LEU A 105 -11.95 -2.93 -15.31
N LEU A 106 -11.08 -2.20 -14.60
CA LEU A 106 -11.46 -1.11 -13.71
C LEU A 106 -12.11 0.07 -14.46
N GLU A 107 -11.62 0.39 -15.65
CA GLU A 107 -12.25 1.41 -16.50
C GLU A 107 -13.67 0.98 -16.91
N MET A 108 -13.85 -0.28 -17.32
CA MET A 108 -15.17 -0.83 -17.66
C MET A 108 -16.10 -0.89 -16.45
N TYR A 109 -15.58 -1.15 -15.25
CA TYR A 109 -16.36 -1.09 -14.01
C TYR A 109 -16.86 0.31 -13.73
N GLY A 110 -16.01 1.34 -13.90
CA GLY A 110 -16.44 2.72 -13.78
C GLY A 110 -17.53 3.09 -14.79
N GLU A 111 -17.44 2.56 -16.02
CA GLU A 111 -18.46 2.80 -17.04
C GLU A 111 -19.79 2.10 -16.71
N VAL A 112 -19.75 0.83 -16.27
CA VAL A 112 -20.96 0.03 -15.97
C VAL A 112 -21.61 0.42 -14.64
N ALA A 113 -20.84 0.73 -13.60
CA ALA A 113 -21.38 1.03 -12.27
C ALA A 113 -22.15 2.36 -12.21
N TYR A 114 -21.80 3.32 -13.08
CA TYR A 114 -22.46 4.63 -13.14
C TYR A 114 -23.40 4.78 -14.34
N ALA A 115 -23.63 3.70 -15.09
CA ALA A 115 -24.48 3.71 -16.26
C ALA A 115 -25.96 3.77 -15.90
N ASP A 116 -26.69 4.67 -16.57
CA ASP A 116 -28.15 4.71 -16.50
C ASP A 116 -28.76 3.94 -17.67
N LEU A 117 -29.08 2.66 -17.44
CA LEU A 117 -29.61 1.76 -18.48
C LEU A 117 -30.99 2.16 -18.99
N GLU A 118 -31.76 2.95 -18.23
CA GLU A 118 -33.11 3.37 -18.64
C GLU A 118 -33.06 4.42 -19.77
N LYS A 119 -31.98 5.20 -19.83
CA LYS A 119 -31.76 6.22 -20.87
C LYS A 119 -31.08 5.69 -22.13
N GLU A 120 -30.72 4.41 -22.14
CA GLU A 120 -29.98 3.81 -23.23
C GLU A 120 -30.85 3.42 -24.42
N SER A 121 -30.25 3.38 -25.61
CA SER A 121 -30.96 3.03 -26.83
C SER A 121 -31.25 1.53 -26.87
N VAL A 122 -32.48 1.16 -27.23
CA VAL A 122 -32.90 -0.25 -27.40
C VAL A 122 -32.05 -0.99 -28.44
N TYR A 123 -31.50 -0.26 -29.42
CA TYR A 123 -30.63 -0.82 -30.45
C TYR A 123 -29.25 -1.25 -29.93
N ASP A 124 -28.73 -0.57 -28.90
CA ASP A 124 -27.46 -0.93 -28.29
C ASP A 124 -27.61 -2.07 -27.26
N LEU A 125 -28.81 -2.25 -26.71
CA LEU A 125 -29.22 -3.32 -25.79
C LEU A 125 -29.42 -4.68 -26.49
N THR A 126 -28.46 -5.09 -27.31
CA THR A 126 -28.45 -6.43 -27.90
C THR A 126 -28.17 -7.49 -26.83
N GLU A 127 -28.69 -8.71 -27.00
CA GLU A 127 -28.47 -9.84 -26.09
C GLU A 127 -26.97 -10.08 -25.83
N SER A 128 -26.14 -10.02 -26.87
CA SER A 128 -24.69 -10.19 -26.74
C SER A 128 -24.05 -9.12 -25.84
N ASN A 129 -24.46 -7.86 -25.97
CA ASN A 129 -23.96 -6.77 -25.13
C ASN A 129 -24.42 -6.92 -23.68
N LEU A 130 -25.68 -7.31 -23.47
CA LEU A 130 -26.24 -7.58 -22.15
C LEU A 130 -25.49 -8.71 -21.44
N VAL A 131 -25.21 -9.82 -22.12
CA VAL A 131 -24.42 -10.93 -21.56
C VAL A 131 -23.02 -10.47 -21.16
N LYS A 132 -22.36 -9.65 -21.98
CA LYS A 132 -21.05 -9.06 -21.63
C LYS A 132 -21.14 -8.16 -20.40
N MET A 133 -22.16 -7.30 -20.33
CA MET A 133 -22.40 -6.45 -19.17
C MET A 133 -22.63 -7.26 -17.90
N VAL A 134 -23.49 -8.27 -17.95
CA VAL A 134 -23.74 -9.18 -16.82
C VAL A 134 -22.45 -9.87 -16.39
N ARG A 135 -21.62 -10.31 -17.35
CA ARG A 135 -20.33 -10.92 -17.03
C ARG A 135 -19.36 -9.94 -16.35
N VAL A 136 -19.30 -8.69 -16.81
CA VAL A 136 -18.51 -7.62 -16.18
C VAL A 136 -19.05 -7.31 -14.77
N MET A 137 -20.36 -7.26 -14.57
CA MET A 137 -20.98 -7.08 -13.25
C MET A 137 -20.68 -8.24 -12.30
N GLN A 138 -20.71 -9.49 -12.79
CA GLN A 138 -20.32 -10.66 -12.00
C GLN A 138 -18.88 -10.57 -11.53
N LEU A 139 -17.95 -10.17 -12.41
CA LEU A 139 -16.55 -9.98 -12.04
C LEU A 139 -16.39 -8.82 -11.04
N LEU A 140 -17.18 -7.74 -11.17
CA LEU A 140 -17.18 -6.63 -10.21
C LEU A 140 -17.64 -7.10 -8.83
N LEU A 141 -18.72 -7.88 -8.75
CA LEU A 141 -19.21 -8.45 -7.50
C LEU A 141 -18.19 -9.39 -6.86
N GLN A 142 -17.56 -10.27 -7.65
CA GLN A 142 -16.48 -11.13 -7.17
C GLN A 142 -15.29 -10.32 -6.65
N HIS A 143 -14.94 -9.23 -7.32
CA HIS A 143 -13.88 -8.34 -6.87
C HIS A 143 -14.23 -7.62 -5.56
N GLN A 144 -15.45 -7.12 -5.41
CA GLN A 144 -15.93 -6.51 -4.17
C GLN A 144 -15.96 -7.53 -3.03
N GLN A 145 -16.43 -8.75 -3.28
CA GLN A 145 -16.42 -9.83 -2.29
C GLN A 145 -14.98 -10.13 -1.84
N PHE A 146 -14.05 -10.25 -2.79
CA PHE A 146 -12.64 -10.46 -2.46
C PHE A 146 -12.05 -9.32 -1.63
N GLN A 147 -12.35 -8.05 -1.95
CA GLN A 147 -11.91 -6.92 -1.13
C GLN A 147 -12.48 -6.96 0.29
N LEU A 148 -13.76 -7.33 0.43
CA LEU A 148 -14.39 -7.47 1.75
C LEU A 148 -13.76 -8.61 2.54
N GLU A 149 -13.52 -9.76 1.92
CA GLU A 149 -12.84 -10.90 2.55
C GLU A 149 -11.41 -10.54 2.98
N GLN A 150 -10.66 -9.81 2.15
CA GLN A 150 -9.34 -9.30 2.52
C GLN A 150 -9.41 -8.31 3.69
N GLY A 151 -10.36 -7.38 3.66
CA GLY A 151 -10.56 -6.40 4.73
C GLY A 151 -10.91 -7.06 6.06
N LEU A 152 -11.79 -8.06 6.04
CA LEU A 152 -12.16 -8.85 7.22
C LEU A 152 -10.97 -9.66 7.75
N GLY A 153 -10.17 -10.26 6.86
CA GLY A 153 -8.96 -10.98 7.25
C GLY A 153 -7.95 -10.09 7.97
N VAL A 154 -7.72 -8.88 7.46
CA VAL A 154 -6.84 -7.89 8.12
C VAL A 154 -7.41 -7.43 9.45
N GLN A 155 -8.71 -7.19 9.54
CA GLN A 155 -9.35 -6.80 10.80
C GLN A 155 -9.25 -7.90 11.86
N GLN A 156 -9.41 -9.17 11.45
CA GLN A 156 -9.26 -10.32 12.33
C GLN A 156 -7.81 -10.46 12.81
N GLN A 157 -6.82 -10.35 11.92
CA GLN A 157 -5.41 -10.35 12.29
C GLN A 157 -5.09 -9.23 13.28
N LEU A 158 -5.62 -8.03 13.06
CA LEU A 158 -5.43 -6.89 13.96
C LEU A 158 -6.09 -7.14 15.33
N MET A 159 -7.27 -7.78 15.38
CA MET A 159 -7.86 -8.19 16.65
C MET A 159 -7.02 -9.25 17.36
N GLU A 160 -6.47 -10.23 16.65
CA GLU A 160 -5.60 -11.25 17.21
C GLU A 160 -4.30 -10.64 17.77
N GLU A 161 -3.69 -9.69 17.06
CA GLU A 161 -2.53 -8.93 17.54
C GLU A 161 -2.86 -8.04 18.74
N GLN A 162 -4.04 -7.41 18.76
CA GLN A 162 -4.51 -6.64 19.91
C GLN A 162 -4.72 -7.54 21.13
N VAL A 163 -5.32 -8.71 20.95
CA VAL A 163 -5.49 -9.69 22.04
C VAL A 163 -4.14 -10.20 22.52
N SER A 164 -3.21 -10.48 21.60
CA SER A 164 -1.84 -10.91 21.95
C SER A 164 -1.09 -9.83 22.74
N THR A 165 -1.13 -8.58 22.27
CA THR A 165 -0.48 -7.44 22.96
C THR A 165 -1.11 -7.14 24.31
N LEU A 166 -2.45 -7.22 24.43
CA LEU A 166 -3.13 -7.13 25.72
C LEU A 166 -2.76 -8.29 26.66
N GLY A 167 -2.61 -9.51 26.13
CA GLY A 167 -2.12 -10.66 26.88
C GLY A 167 -0.71 -10.42 27.44
N VAL A 168 0.19 -9.87 26.63
CA VAL A 168 1.53 -9.46 27.08
C VAL A 168 1.43 -8.35 28.14
N LEU A 169 0.61 -7.33 27.92
CA LEU A 169 0.39 -6.24 28.89
C LEU A 169 -0.19 -6.73 30.23
N GLN A 170 -1.05 -7.76 30.22
CA GLN A 170 -1.56 -8.39 31.44
C GLN A 170 -0.51 -9.19 32.20
N MET A 171 0.59 -9.60 31.55
CA MET A 171 1.75 -10.19 32.22
C MET A 171 2.67 -9.13 32.86
N ILE A 172 2.61 -7.87 32.41
CA ILE A 172 3.41 -6.76 32.95
C ILE A 172 3.14 -6.40 34.43
N PRO A 173 1.92 -6.43 34.99
CA PRO A 173 1.73 -6.18 36.42
C PRO A 173 2.41 -7.21 37.34
N HIS A 174 2.90 -8.33 36.81
CA HIS A 174 3.74 -9.29 37.54
C HIS A 174 5.24 -9.07 37.33
N LEU A 175 5.63 -8.22 36.38
CA LEU A 175 7.00 -7.76 36.21
C LEU A 175 7.19 -6.57 37.15
N ASP A 176 7.86 -6.81 38.28
CA ASP A 176 8.27 -5.74 39.17
C ASP A 176 9.11 -4.74 38.36
N ILE A 177 8.72 -3.46 38.38
CA ILE A 177 9.39 -2.39 37.63
C ILE A 177 10.88 -2.32 38.01
N LYS A 178 11.22 -2.75 39.24
CA LYS A 178 12.59 -2.90 39.71
C LYS A 178 13.36 -3.98 38.95
N ASP A 179 12.79 -5.16 38.77
CA ASP A 179 13.43 -6.28 38.07
C ASP A 179 13.63 -5.95 36.59
N VAL A 180 12.68 -5.23 35.98
CA VAL A 180 12.82 -4.74 34.59
C VAL A 180 13.94 -3.70 34.49
N GLY A 181 14.05 -2.80 35.47
CA GLY A 181 15.13 -1.82 35.53
C GLY A 181 16.51 -2.45 35.75
N GLU A 182 16.61 -3.45 36.63
CA GLU A 182 17.84 -4.22 36.84
C GLU A 182 18.21 -5.04 35.59
N GLY A 183 17.21 -5.66 34.94
CA GLY A 183 17.36 -6.37 33.68
C GLY A 183 17.86 -5.46 32.55
N LEU A 184 17.27 -4.28 32.37
CA LEU A 184 17.70 -3.28 31.38
C LEU A 184 19.11 -2.75 31.65
N ASN A 185 19.45 -2.46 32.91
CA ASN A 185 20.80 -2.04 33.28
C ASN A 185 21.84 -3.15 33.04
N LYS A 186 21.48 -4.41 33.32
CA LYS A 186 22.32 -5.56 33.02
C LYS A 186 22.49 -5.75 31.52
N LEU A 187 21.42 -5.64 30.75
CA LEU A 187 21.44 -5.74 29.28
C LEU A 187 22.24 -4.61 28.66
N GLN A 188 22.10 -3.37 29.16
CA GLN A 188 22.91 -2.22 28.75
C GLN A 188 24.39 -2.47 29.05
N GLY A 189 24.72 -2.98 30.25
CA GLY A 189 26.09 -3.34 30.62
C GLY A 189 26.68 -4.47 29.76
N GLU A 190 25.87 -5.46 29.41
CA GLU A 190 26.26 -6.55 28.49
C GLU A 190 26.40 -6.04 27.05
N PHE A 191 25.53 -5.15 26.58
CA PHE A 191 25.64 -4.51 25.26
C PHE A 191 26.91 -3.66 25.13
N PHE A 192 27.28 -2.88 26.16
CA PHE A 192 28.53 -2.13 26.13
C PHE A 192 29.74 -3.05 26.07
N LYS A 193 29.72 -4.17 26.80
CA LYS A 193 30.82 -5.16 26.79
C LYS A 193 30.92 -5.91 25.46
N VAL A 194 29.78 -6.28 24.87
CA VAL A 194 29.74 -6.96 23.58
C VAL A 194 30.11 -5.99 22.46
N ALA A 195 29.62 -4.76 22.48
CA ALA A 195 29.98 -3.75 21.50
C ALA A 195 31.50 -3.47 21.50
N ASP A 196 32.12 -3.27 22.67
CA ASP A 196 33.56 -3.02 22.72
C ASP A 196 34.39 -4.25 22.32
N ALA A 197 34.07 -5.44 22.85
CA ALA A 197 34.86 -6.64 22.57
C ALA A 197 34.74 -7.13 21.12
N ASP A 198 33.53 -7.08 20.56
CA ASP A 198 33.26 -7.62 19.23
C ASP A 198 33.64 -6.61 18.12
N MET A 199 33.51 -5.30 18.37
CA MET A 199 34.05 -4.29 17.45
C MET A 199 35.58 -4.33 17.40
N ASP A 200 36.27 -4.45 18.54
CA ASP A 200 37.74 -4.58 18.54
C ASP A 200 38.21 -5.86 17.85
N ALA A 201 37.50 -6.98 18.03
CA ALA A 201 37.76 -8.23 17.32
C ALA A 201 37.53 -8.08 15.81
N MET A 202 36.44 -7.45 15.37
CA MET A 202 36.18 -7.15 13.96
C MET A 202 37.27 -6.24 13.37
N PHE A 203 37.68 -5.17 14.06
CA PHE A 203 38.73 -4.29 13.58
C PHE A 203 40.09 -4.99 13.52
N ALA A 204 40.40 -5.87 14.47
CA ALA A 204 41.60 -6.70 14.42
C ALA A 204 41.57 -7.65 13.21
N GLN A 205 40.43 -8.29 12.95
CA GLN A 205 40.25 -9.17 11.80
C GLN A 205 40.39 -8.42 10.48
N VAL A 206 39.71 -7.28 10.31
CA VAL A 206 39.83 -6.46 9.08
C VAL A 206 41.27 -6.03 8.84
N ARG A 207 42.00 -5.61 9.89
CA ARG A 207 43.44 -5.28 9.74
C ARG A 207 44.27 -6.49 9.34
N THR A 208 43.94 -7.69 9.81
CA THR A 208 44.66 -8.90 9.38
C THR A 208 44.35 -9.23 7.93
N GLU A 209 43.09 -9.11 7.49
CA GLU A 209 42.67 -9.35 6.11
C GLU A 209 43.27 -8.32 5.14
N GLU A 210 43.33 -7.04 5.51
CA GLU A 210 44.01 -6.01 4.74
C GLU A 210 45.51 -6.29 4.61
N ARG A 211 46.17 -6.75 5.68
CA ARG A 211 47.59 -7.12 5.64
C ARG A 211 47.84 -8.34 4.77
N THR A 212 46.98 -9.36 4.83
CA THR A 212 47.11 -10.54 3.96
C THR A 212 46.81 -10.20 2.51
N GLY A 213 45.77 -9.41 2.23
CA GLY A 213 45.44 -8.95 0.88
C GLY A 213 46.54 -8.07 0.27
N ALA A 214 47.13 -7.17 1.07
CA ALA A 214 48.29 -6.37 0.64
C ALA A 214 49.52 -7.25 0.38
N ARG A 215 49.73 -8.30 1.18
CA ARG A 215 50.83 -9.26 0.99
C ARG A 215 50.64 -10.10 -0.26
N ASP A 216 49.42 -10.56 -0.54
CA ASP A 216 49.11 -11.39 -1.71
C ASP A 216 49.20 -10.58 -3.00
N THR A 217 48.73 -9.32 -3.00
CA THR A 217 48.92 -8.41 -4.14
C THR A 217 50.38 -8.10 -4.40
N LEU A 218 51.20 -7.91 -3.35
CA LEU A 218 52.64 -7.74 -3.49
C LEU A 218 53.32 -8.99 -4.04
N ALA A 219 52.97 -10.18 -3.53
CA ALA A 219 53.50 -11.46 -4.01
C ALA A 219 53.18 -11.68 -5.49
N ASN A 220 51.93 -11.44 -5.89
CA ASN A 220 51.51 -11.53 -7.30
C ASN A 220 52.28 -10.55 -8.20
N ASN A 221 52.51 -9.33 -7.75
CA ASN A 221 53.31 -8.35 -8.49
C ASN A 221 54.78 -8.77 -8.61
N VAL A 222 55.36 -9.32 -7.54
CA VAL A 222 56.73 -9.87 -7.56
C VAL A 222 56.84 -11.04 -8.53
N ASP A 223 55.87 -11.96 -8.53
CA ASP A 223 55.84 -13.09 -9.45
C ASP A 223 55.65 -12.66 -10.91
N GLN A 224 54.81 -11.66 -11.18
CA GLN A 224 54.67 -11.07 -12.51
C GLN A 224 55.98 -10.43 -12.98
N ILE A 225 56.64 -9.65 -12.12
CA ILE A 225 57.94 -9.04 -12.42
C ILE A 225 58.99 -10.12 -12.70
N LYS A 226 59.01 -11.18 -11.88
CA LYS A 226 59.91 -12.33 -12.06
C LYS A 226 59.67 -13.03 -13.39
N GLN A 227 58.43 -13.29 -13.78
CA GLN A 227 58.09 -13.89 -15.08
C GLN A 227 58.54 -13.02 -16.26
N VAL A 228 58.40 -11.69 -16.16
CA VAL A 228 58.88 -10.75 -17.20
C VAL A 228 60.40 -10.74 -17.27
N LEU A 229 61.09 -10.74 -16.13
CA LEU A 229 62.55 -10.83 -16.05
C LEU A 229 63.06 -12.16 -16.61
N ASP A 230 62.48 -13.28 -16.21
CA ASP A 230 62.87 -14.61 -16.70
C ASP A 230 62.66 -14.71 -18.22
N LYS A 231 61.56 -14.17 -18.76
CA LYS A 231 61.35 -14.06 -20.21
C LYS A 231 62.40 -13.19 -20.91
N ARG A 232 62.89 -12.11 -20.29
CA ARG A 232 63.94 -11.25 -20.87
C ARG A 232 65.34 -11.85 -20.76
N VAL A 233 65.65 -12.48 -19.62
CA VAL A 233 66.98 -13.01 -19.31
C VAL A 233 67.20 -14.38 -19.95
N PHE A 234 66.19 -15.26 -19.91
CA PHE A 234 66.28 -16.63 -20.43
C PHE A 234 65.50 -16.86 -21.73
N GLY A 235 64.55 -15.99 -22.10
CA GLY A 235 63.78 -16.09 -23.35
C GLY A 235 64.44 -15.44 -24.57
N GLY A 236 65.67 -14.93 -24.43
CA GLY A 236 66.46 -14.46 -25.57
C GLY A 236 66.97 -15.62 -26.42
N THR A 237 66.18 -16.09 -27.38
CA THR A 237 66.54 -16.27 -28.80
C THR A 237 65.49 -17.13 -29.51
N GLN A 238 64.42 -16.51 -29.98
CA GLN A 238 63.92 -16.80 -31.33
C GLN A 238 63.26 -15.53 -31.86
N ALA A 239 64.02 -14.83 -32.69
CA ALA A 239 63.52 -13.73 -33.49
C ALA A 239 62.56 -14.27 -34.56
N PRO A 240 61.37 -13.69 -34.74
CA PRO A 240 60.75 -13.61 -36.04
C PRO A 240 61.02 -12.21 -36.58
N ALA A 241 61.80 -12.16 -37.67
CA ALA A 241 61.94 -10.98 -38.49
C ALA A 241 60.62 -10.70 -39.21
N GLY A 242 60.21 -9.44 -39.23
CA GLY A 242 59.38 -8.87 -40.29
C GLY A 242 58.01 -8.36 -39.86
N GLY A 243 57.80 -7.03 -40.00
CA GLY A 243 56.46 -6.48 -40.18
C GLY A 243 56.14 -5.20 -39.41
N THR A 244 56.72 -4.09 -39.86
CA THR A 244 56.23 -2.69 -39.75
C THR A 244 54.70 -2.60 -39.92
N THR A 245 53.89 -1.76 -39.25
CA THR A 245 53.94 -0.28 -39.09
C THR A 245 52.87 0.18 -38.08
N SER A 246 53.22 1.21 -37.30
CA SER A 246 52.39 2.34 -36.78
C SER A 246 50.87 2.20 -36.56
N ALA A 247 50.40 2.48 -35.34
CA ALA A 247 49.62 3.70 -35.01
C ALA A 247 48.96 3.60 -33.62
N THR A 248 49.43 4.47 -32.72
CA THR A 248 48.66 5.33 -31.79
C THR A 248 47.20 5.00 -31.43
N ALA A 249 47.01 4.90 -30.12
CA ALA A 249 45.98 5.55 -29.31
C ALA A 249 44.50 5.20 -29.55
N THR A 250 43.93 4.38 -28.67
CA THR A 250 42.72 4.77 -27.89
C THR A 250 42.58 3.85 -26.67
N VAL A 251 42.91 4.33 -25.48
CA VAL A 251 42.45 3.71 -24.22
C VAL A 251 41.06 4.28 -23.97
N ALA A 252 40.05 3.60 -24.51
CA ALA A 252 38.66 3.85 -24.17
C ALA A 252 38.37 3.16 -22.84
N ALA A 253 38.27 3.98 -21.79
CA ALA A 253 37.72 3.59 -20.51
C ALA A 253 36.29 3.06 -20.71
N THR A 254 36.11 1.76 -20.58
CA THR A 254 34.81 1.14 -20.33
C THR A 254 34.81 0.72 -18.86
N ALA A 255 34.36 1.65 -18.01
CA ALA A 255 33.89 1.32 -16.68
C ALA A 255 32.63 0.46 -16.85
N ALA A 256 32.84 -0.86 -16.86
CA ALA A 256 31.76 -1.82 -16.70
C ALA A 256 31.33 -1.77 -15.23
N GLU A 257 30.24 -1.06 -15.00
CA GLU A 257 29.49 -0.99 -13.77
C GLU A 257 28.98 -2.39 -13.41
N SER A 258 29.78 -3.11 -12.62
CA SER A 258 29.41 -4.39 -12.03
C SER A 258 28.44 -4.13 -10.87
N VAL A 259 27.15 -4.03 -11.19
CA VAL A 259 26.07 -4.06 -10.20
C VAL A 259 26.11 -5.43 -9.50
N PRO A 260 26.27 -5.49 -8.16
CA PRO A 260 26.23 -6.75 -7.45
C PRO A 260 24.82 -7.33 -7.53
N ARG A 261 24.74 -8.51 -8.13
CA ARG A 261 23.56 -9.36 -8.24
C ARG A 261 23.04 -9.65 -6.83
N ALA A 262 21.99 -8.94 -6.43
CA ALA A 262 21.28 -9.19 -5.18
C ALA A 262 20.90 -10.67 -5.11
N GLN A 263 21.42 -11.35 -4.10
CA GLN A 263 21.04 -12.71 -3.74
C GLN A 263 19.54 -12.73 -3.49
N ARG A 264 18.82 -13.46 -4.35
CA ARG A 264 17.40 -13.79 -4.12
C ARG A 264 17.32 -14.57 -2.82
N GLN A 265 16.69 -13.97 -1.82
CA GLN A 265 16.24 -14.68 -0.63
C GLN A 265 15.30 -15.83 -1.06
N PRO A 266 15.43 -17.03 -0.46
CA PRO A 266 14.47 -18.11 -0.68
C PRO A 266 13.11 -17.71 -0.10
N GLN A 267 12.07 -17.85 -0.92
CA GLN A 267 10.68 -17.68 -0.49
C GLN A 267 10.35 -18.65 0.65
N PRO A 268 9.58 -18.22 1.68
CA PRO A 268 9.06 -19.13 2.68
C PRO A 268 8.06 -20.09 2.02
N GLN A 269 8.34 -21.39 2.15
CA GLN A 269 7.43 -22.47 1.78
C GLN A 269 6.13 -22.30 2.57
N GLN A 270 5.03 -21.98 1.87
CA GLN A 270 3.69 -22.11 2.42
C GLN A 270 3.42 -23.60 2.69
N GLN A 271 3.47 -23.98 3.96
CA GLN A 271 2.97 -25.26 4.43
C GLN A 271 1.47 -25.33 4.18
N ARG A 272 1.08 -26.29 3.34
CA ARG A 272 -0.31 -26.69 3.17
C ARG A 272 -0.77 -27.39 4.46
N CYS A 273 -1.78 -26.86 5.11
CA CYS A 273 -2.55 -27.63 6.08
C CYS A 273 -3.35 -28.72 5.34
N PRO A 274 -3.31 -29.98 5.80
CA PRO A 274 -4.23 -31.00 5.33
C PRO A 274 -5.65 -30.72 5.86
N MET A 275 -6.63 -30.91 4.97
CA MET A 275 -8.06 -31.04 5.31
C MET A 275 -8.30 -32.30 6.15
#